data_AF-A0A0G4FLE2-F1
#
_entry.id   AF-A0A0G4FLE2-F1
#
_cell.length_a   1.000
_cell.length_b   1.000
_cell.length_c   1.000
_cell.angle_alpha   90.00
_cell.angle_beta   90.00
_cell.angle_gamma   90.00
#
_symmetry.space_group_name_H-M   'P 1'
#
loop_
_entity.id
_entity.type
_entity.pdbx_description
1 polymer ?
#
loop_
_entity_poly.entity_id
_entity_poly.type
_entity_poly.pdbx_seq_one_letter_code
_entity_poly.pdbx_strand_id
1 'polypeptide(L)'
;MLPRVWEKAFIRSRDRELELLDEAKEAQPRENRQRFWKFNWSSSKAFLKKTEKNLLYTWVQLHNFRSLSQLPKLPKDMPAEVLPDDGTACDVLADDLDRCIESCKKVATYWTAFSRMYHCKPYWVKLTRCVRRRDDRIMKAVHKWEFKHYNTLPLSDKEEYMGKMTKRMKYLEYVHTAAPSEEEIYKHSKELHQLGTRIHNLTQKPDPLNDMKPIKTRNYDADRKFRWLLTSGFSQDPIAPLGGYYQAEARKKAF
;
A
#
# COMPACT_ATOMS: atom_id res chain seq x y z
N MET A 1 -12.40 -20.33 -13.85
CA MET A 1 -13.06 -19.03 -14.10
C MET A 1 -14.21 -18.90 -13.11
N LEU A 2 -14.05 -18.09 -12.07
CA LEU A 2 -15.10 -17.74 -11.10
C LEU A 2 -15.12 -16.21 -10.95
N PRO A 3 -16.28 -15.60 -10.64
CA PRO A 3 -16.81 -14.52 -11.48
C PRO A 3 -16.66 -13.10 -10.90
N ARG A 4 -16.55 -12.15 -11.84
CA ARG A 4 -16.39 -10.69 -11.75
C ARG A 4 -17.56 -9.94 -11.06
N VAL A 5 -18.29 -10.58 -10.14
CA VAL A 5 -19.54 -10.06 -9.56
C VAL A 5 -19.29 -9.27 -8.26
N TRP A 6 -18.25 -9.62 -7.51
CA TRP A 6 -17.94 -8.97 -6.22
C TRP A 6 -17.22 -7.63 -6.38
N GLU A 7 -16.34 -7.48 -7.38
CA GLU A 7 -15.60 -6.23 -7.60
C GLU A 7 -16.45 -5.08 -8.14
N LYS A 8 -17.42 -5.39 -9.02
CA LYS A 8 -18.41 -4.39 -9.46
C LYS A 8 -19.29 -3.92 -8.31
N ALA A 9 -19.42 -4.68 -7.22
CA ALA A 9 -20.22 -4.27 -6.07
C ALA A 9 -19.51 -3.25 -5.17
N PHE A 10 -18.17 -3.26 -5.07
CA PHE A 10 -17.42 -2.43 -4.12
C PHE A 10 -17.04 -1.04 -4.65
N ILE A 11 -16.56 -0.92 -5.90
CA ILE A 11 -16.39 0.40 -6.55
C ILE A 11 -17.75 1.08 -6.70
N ARG A 12 -18.78 0.30 -7.08
CA ARG A 12 -20.16 0.78 -6.98
C ARG A 12 -20.53 1.10 -5.54
N SER A 13 -20.05 0.42 -4.51
CA SER A 13 -20.36 0.76 -3.11
C SER A 13 -19.79 2.10 -2.69
N ARG A 14 -18.53 2.43 -3.01
CA ARG A 14 -17.95 3.75 -2.69
C ARG A 14 -18.64 4.86 -3.49
N ASP A 15 -18.76 4.69 -4.80
CA ASP A 15 -19.34 5.72 -5.66
C ASP A 15 -20.84 5.88 -5.39
N ARG A 16 -21.56 4.79 -5.08
CA ARG A 16 -22.96 4.82 -4.61
C ARG A 16 -23.09 5.39 -3.21
N GLU A 17 -22.17 5.11 -2.27
CA GLU A 17 -22.18 5.78 -0.97
C GLU A 17 -21.98 7.29 -1.18
N LEU A 18 -21.07 7.72 -2.07
CA LEU A 18 -20.86 9.14 -2.38
C LEU A 18 -22.07 9.77 -3.10
N GLU A 19 -22.71 9.06 -4.02
CA GLU A 19 -23.93 9.49 -4.70
C GLU A 19 -25.11 9.61 -3.72
N LEU A 20 -25.32 8.61 -2.86
CA LEU A 20 -26.33 8.64 -1.80
C LEU A 20 -26.09 9.81 -0.83
N LEU A 21 -24.84 10.20 -0.60
CA LEU A 21 -24.50 11.36 0.21
C LEU A 21 -24.83 12.68 -0.48
N ASP A 22 -24.56 12.79 -1.77
CA ASP A 22 -24.93 13.97 -2.56
C ASP A 22 -26.47 14.08 -2.68
N GLU A 23 -27.18 12.96 -2.89
CA GLU A 23 -28.65 12.89 -2.87
C GLU A 23 -29.23 13.27 -1.49
N ALA A 24 -28.68 12.73 -0.40
CA ALA A 24 -29.12 13.05 0.97
C ALA A 24 -28.87 14.52 1.34
N LYS A 25 -27.82 15.13 0.80
CA LYS A 25 -27.54 16.57 0.95
C LYS A 25 -28.58 17.43 0.23
N GLU A 26 -29.01 17.02 -0.96
CA GLU A 26 -30.03 17.73 -1.73
C GLU A 26 -31.43 17.63 -1.13
N ALA A 27 -31.73 16.51 -0.46
CA ALA A 27 -33.01 16.26 0.23
C ALA A 27 -33.24 17.10 1.50
N GLN A 28 -32.21 17.81 2.01
CA GLN A 28 -32.33 18.61 3.25
C GLN A 28 -33.12 19.93 3.03
N PRO A 29 -33.85 20.43 4.06
CA PRO A 29 -34.52 21.73 4.00
C PRO A 29 -33.57 22.88 3.64
N ARG A 30 -34.05 23.91 2.91
CA ARG A 30 -33.22 25.02 2.42
C ARG A 30 -32.44 25.77 3.52
N GLU A 31 -33.01 25.91 4.72
CA GLU A 31 -32.30 26.52 5.87
C GLU A 31 -31.09 25.70 6.33
N ASN A 32 -31.21 24.36 6.33
CA ASN A 32 -30.10 23.46 6.65
C ASN A 32 -29.05 23.46 5.54
N ARG A 33 -29.46 23.65 4.26
CA ARG A 33 -28.53 23.83 3.12
C ARG A 33 -27.67 25.09 3.26
N GLN A 34 -28.19 26.18 3.81
CA GLN A 34 -27.42 27.42 4.00
C GLN A 34 -26.36 27.33 5.12
N ARG A 35 -26.65 26.62 6.23
CA ARG A 35 -25.61 26.27 7.23
C ARG A 35 -24.54 25.36 6.63
N PHE A 36 -24.94 24.49 5.71
CA PHE A 36 -24.08 23.61 4.93
C PHE A 36 -23.12 24.37 4.00
N TRP A 37 -23.61 25.41 3.32
CA TRP A 37 -22.84 26.22 2.36
C TRP A 37 -21.72 27.05 3.01
N LYS A 38 -21.74 27.26 4.34
CA LYS A 38 -20.62 27.89 5.06
C LYS A 38 -19.35 27.02 5.07
N PHE A 39 -19.48 25.71 4.87
CA PHE A 39 -18.36 24.83 4.51
C PHE A 39 -18.37 24.65 2.99
N ASN A 40 -17.57 25.49 2.31
CA ASN A 40 -17.44 25.59 0.85
C ASN A 40 -16.89 24.31 0.19
N TRP A 41 -17.66 23.22 0.19
CA TRP A 41 -17.27 21.93 -0.39
C TRP A 41 -18.11 21.66 -1.62
N SER A 42 -17.46 21.77 -2.77
CA SER A 42 -18.06 21.65 -4.10
C SER A 42 -18.61 20.25 -4.40
N SER A 43 -18.09 19.17 -3.79
CA SER A 43 -18.63 17.81 -3.88
C SER A 43 -18.19 16.90 -2.73
N SER A 44 -18.96 15.85 -2.43
CA SER A 44 -18.58 14.80 -1.46
C SER A 44 -17.26 14.11 -1.85
N LYS A 45 -17.02 13.95 -3.16
CA LYS A 45 -15.74 13.46 -3.72
C LYS A 45 -14.55 14.35 -3.38
N ALA A 46 -14.69 15.67 -3.58
CA ALA A 46 -13.61 16.62 -3.27
C ALA A 46 -13.30 16.63 -1.77
N PHE A 47 -14.33 16.49 -0.93
CA PHE A 47 -14.12 16.38 0.50
C PHE A 47 -13.46 15.07 0.92
N LEU A 48 -13.84 13.94 0.33
CA LEU A 48 -13.18 12.66 0.58
C LEU A 48 -11.68 12.80 0.32
N LYS A 49 -11.31 13.30 -0.86
CA LYS A 49 -9.91 13.49 -1.25
C LYS A 49 -9.15 14.40 -0.28
N LYS A 50 -9.77 15.47 0.20
CA LYS A 50 -9.19 16.36 1.23
C LYS A 50 -9.01 15.64 2.57
N THR A 51 -10.01 14.86 2.98
CA THR A 51 -10.00 14.07 4.21
C THR A 51 -8.90 13.02 4.18
N GLU A 52 -8.80 12.24 3.10
CA GLU A 52 -7.76 11.24 2.89
C GLU A 52 -6.36 11.86 2.96
N LYS A 53 -6.18 13.03 2.32
CA LYS A 53 -4.92 13.80 2.40
C LYS A 53 -4.58 14.22 3.83
N ASN A 54 -5.56 14.64 4.63
CA ASN A 54 -5.35 15.10 6.00
C ASN A 54 -5.14 13.94 6.98
N LEU A 55 -5.84 12.82 6.77
CA LEU A 55 -5.80 11.66 7.64
C LEU A 55 -4.66 10.70 7.32
N LEU A 56 -4.06 10.85 6.13
CA LEU A 56 -2.94 10.04 5.62
C LEU A 56 -3.31 8.57 5.40
N TYR A 57 -4.57 8.31 5.06
CA TYR A 57 -5.04 7.01 4.58
C TYR A 57 -6.33 7.18 3.76
N THR A 58 -6.61 6.23 2.89
CA THR A 58 -7.75 6.27 1.97
C THR A 58 -8.99 5.55 2.52
N TRP A 59 -10.16 5.86 1.98
CA TRP A 59 -11.39 5.13 2.25
C TRP A 59 -11.23 3.64 1.95
N VAL A 60 -10.62 3.33 0.81
CA VAL A 60 -10.36 1.95 0.36
C VAL A 60 -9.44 1.23 1.35
N GLN A 61 -8.43 1.91 1.87
CA GLN A 61 -7.55 1.37 2.90
C GLN A 61 -8.30 1.05 4.20
N LEU A 62 -9.19 1.94 4.65
CA LEU A 62 -9.98 1.73 5.85
C LEU A 62 -10.90 0.52 5.72
N HIS A 63 -11.53 0.33 4.57
CA HIS A 63 -12.50 -0.75 4.36
C HIS A 63 -11.86 -2.08 3.92
N ASN A 64 -10.62 -2.05 3.45
CA ASN A 64 -9.84 -3.25 3.08
C ASN A 64 -8.69 -3.53 4.04
N PHE A 65 -8.77 -3.05 5.28
CA PHE A 65 -7.71 -3.17 6.26
C PHE A 65 -7.30 -4.64 6.54
N ARG A 66 -8.22 -5.59 6.39
CA ARG A 66 -7.93 -7.03 6.51
C ARG A 66 -6.96 -7.53 5.45
N SER A 67 -7.09 -7.04 4.22
CA SER A 67 -6.14 -7.29 3.14
C SER A 67 -4.76 -6.70 3.47
N LEU A 68 -4.71 -5.59 4.21
CA LEU A 68 -3.46 -4.96 4.65
C LEU A 68 -2.76 -5.72 5.77
N SER A 69 -3.54 -6.31 6.67
CA SER A 69 -3.04 -7.08 7.81
C SER A 69 -2.56 -8.49 7.41
N GLN A 70 -2.72 -8.90 6.15
CA GLN A 70 -2.15 -10.15 5.65
C GLN A 70 -0.63 -10.19 5.82
N LEU A 71 -0.12 -11.36 6.17
CA LEU A 71 1.30 -11.60 6.35
C LEU A 71 2.05 -11.44 5.01
N PRO A 72 3.33 -11.02 5.06
CA PRO A 72 4.20 -11.04 3.89
C PRO A 72 4.27 -12.43 3.25
N LYS A 73 4.40 -12.49 1.92
CA LYS A 73 4.61 -13.76 1.23
C LYS A 73 6.05 -14.23 1.43
N LEU A 74 6.18 -15.41 2.03
CA LEU A 74 7.47 -16.01 2.36
C LEU A 74 8.08 -16.73 1.16
N PRO A 75 9.42 -16.89 1.13
CA PRO A 75 10.06 -17.82 0.20
C PRO A 75 9.53 -19.24 0.41
N LYS A 76 9.35 -20.01 -0.67
CA LYS A 76 8.76 -21.36 -0.59
C LYS A 76 9.59 -22.34 0.22
N ASP A 77 10.91 -22.19 0.16
CA ASP A 77 11.86 -23.12 0.78
C ASP A 77 12.26 -22.67 2.20
N MET A 78 11.66 -21.58 2.71
CA MET A 78 11.95 -21.06 4.04
C MET A 78 11.19 -21.87 5.11
N PRO A 79 11.89 -22.45 6.10
CA PRO A 79 11.25 -23.17 7.19
C PRO A 79 10.42 -22.22 8.08
N ALA A 80 9.29 -22.71 8.58
CA ALA A 80 8.38 -21.92 9.41
C ALA A 80 9.01 -21.53 10.76
N GLU A 81 9.92 -22.35 11.28
CA GLU A 81 10.61 -22.18 12.57
C GLU A 81 11.54 -20.95 12.60
N VAL A 82 11.89 -20.40 11.43
CA VAL A 82 12.74 -19.21 11.32
C VAL A 82 11.95 -17.91 11.52
N LEU A 83 10.62 -17.99 11.49
CA LEU A 83 9.76 -16.83 11.66
C LEU A 83 9.56 -16.48 13.14
N PRO A 84 9.40 -15.19 13.46
CA PRO A 84 8.96 -14.78 14.80
C PRO A 84 7.55 -15.30 15.11
N ASP A 85 7.30 -15.73 16.35
CA ASP A 85 5.99 -16.22 16.85
C ASP A 85 4.85 -15.18 16.82
N ASP A 86 5.14 -13.92 16.47
CA ASP A 86 4.21 -12.79 16.53
C ASP A 86 3.16 -12.72 15.40
N GLY A 87 2.90 -13.81 14.68
CA GLY A 87 2.07 -13.82 13.46
C GLY A 87 0.68 -13.21 13.66
N THR A 88 0.07 -13.47 14.82
CA THR A 88 -1.31 -13.08 15.18
C THR A 88 -1.40 -11.83 16.07
N ALA A 89 -0.27 -11.21 16.42
CA ALA A 89 -0.24 -10.11 17.39
C ALA A 89 -1.06 -8.86 16.96
N CYS A 90 -1.36 -8.73 15.67
CA CYS A 90 -2.12 -7.61 15.13
C CYS A 90 -3.62 -7.91 14.91
N ASP A 91 -4.07 -9.16 15.12
CA ASP A 91 -5.43 -9.57 14.80
C ASP A 91 -6.45 -8.91 15.74
N VAL A 92 -6.11 -8.80 17.03
CA VAL A 92 -6.95 -8.07 18.02
C VAL A 92 -7.15 -6.61 17.59
N LEU A 93 -6.10 -5.95 17.09
CA LEU A 93 -6.19 -4.56 16.61
C LEU A 93 -6.98 -4.45 15.31
N ALA A 94 -6.96 -5.49 14.48
CA ALA A 94 -7.77 -5.57 13.28
C ALA A 94 -9.25 -5.71 13.67
N ASP A 95 -9.57 -6.56 14.64
CA ASP A 95 -10.94 -6.71 15.16
C ASP A 95 -11.46 -5.44 15.82
N ASP A 96 -10.63 -4.71 16.57
CA ASP A 96 -11.02 -3.43 17.17
C ASP A 96 -11.35 -2.38 16.09
N LEU A 97 -10.58 -2.33 15.00
CA LEU A 97 -10.87 -1.46 13.86
C LEU A 97 -12.18 -1.86 13.18
N ASP A 98 -12.42 -3.16 13.01
CA ASP A 98 -13.66 -3.71 12.45
C ASP A 98 -14.89 -3.26 13.26
N ARG A 99 -14.82 -3.43 14.59
CA ARG A 99 -15.88 -2.97 15.51
C ARG A 99 -16.10 -1.45 15.41
N CYS A 100 -15.04 -0.67 15.22
CA CYS A 100 -15.17 0.78 15.00
C CYS A 100 -15.96 1.08 13.72
N ILE A 101 -15.60 0.43 12.61
CA ILE A 101 -16.27 0.63 11.33
C ILE A 101 -17.75 0.21 11.43
N GLU A 102 -18.05 -0.94 12.03
CA GLU A 102 -19.41 -1.44 12.21
C GLU A 102 -20.26 -0.56 13.14
N SER A 103 -19.69 -0.07 14.25
CA SER A 103 -20.42 0.85 15.14
C SER A 103 -20.77 2.18 14.45
N CYS A 104 -19.86 2.70 13.63
CA CYS A 104 -20.09 3.91 12.84
C CYS A 104 -21.02 3.68 11.62
N LYS A 105 -21.36 2.44 11.27
CA LYS A 105 -22.43 2.14 10.29
C LYS A 105 -23.82 2.30 10.91
N LYS A 106 -23.98 1.95 12.19
CA LYS A 106 -25.28 1.96 12.89
C LYS A 106 -25.82 3.36 13.16
N VAL A 107 -24.94 4.35 13.30
CA VAL A 107 -25.31 5.76 13.52
C VAL A 107 -25.45 6.46 12.16
N ALA A 108 -26.46 6.08 11.37
CA ALA A 108 -26.65 6.57 10.00
C ALA A 108 -27.01 8.08 9.97
N THR A 109 -26.03 8.93 9.70
CA THR A 109 -26.20 10.36 9.33
C THR A 109 -25.47 10.61 8.01
N TYR A 110 -25.83 11.64 7.25
CA TYR A 110 -25.14 11.94 5.98
C TYR A 110 -23.64 12.30 6.15
N TRP A 111 -23.14 12.51 7.36
CA TRP A 111 -21.70 12.66 7.60
C TRP A 111 -20.96 11.32 7.76
N THR A 112 -21.68 10.19 7.81
CA THR A 112 -21.13 8.92 8.34
C THR A 112 -19.93 8.39 7.60
N ALA A 113 -19.83 8.55 6.29
CA ALA A 113 -18.66 8.07 5.57
C ALA A 113 -17.41 8.81 6.08
N PHE A 114 -17.45 10.13 6.10
CA PHE A 114 -16.29 10.91 6.54
C PHE A 114 -16.04 10.78 8.05
N SER A 115 -17.11 10.78 8.85
CA SER A 115 -17.02 10.61 10.29
C SER A 115 -16.37 9.27 10.66
N ARG A 116 -16.63 8.17 9.92
CA ARG A 116 -15.93 6.88 10.12
C ARG A 116 -14.42 7.05 10.02
N MET A 117 -13.93 7.80 9.04
CA MET A 117 -12.49 8.03 8.91
C MET A 117 -11.91 8.84 10.09
N TYR A 118 -12.63 9.85 10.57
CA TYR A 118 -12.15 10.61 11.73
C TYR A 118 -12.18 9.76 13.02
N HIS A 119 -13.29 9.07 13.28
CA HIS A 119 -13.51 8.28 14.49
C HIS A 119 -12.64 7.02 14.53
N CYS A 120 -12.43 6.36 13.40
CA CYS A 120 -11.63 5.13 13.34
C CYS A 120 -10.12 5.38 13.15
N LYS A 121 -9.69 6.64 12.96
CA LYS A 121 -8.26 7.01 12.90
C LYS A 121 -7.39 6.43 14.02
N PRO A 122 -7.73 6.53 15.32
CA PRO A 122 -6.89 5.97 16.39
C PRO A 122 -6.68 4.46 16.26
N TYR A 123 -7.72 3.71 15.88
CA TYR A 123 -7.65 2.26 15.66
C TYR A 123 -6.80 1.93 14.43
N TRP A 124 -7.02 2.66 13.34
CA TRP A 124 -6.22 2.57 12.12
C TRP A 124 -4.72 2.77 12.38
N VAL A 125 -4.36 3.82 13.13
CA VAL A 125 -2.96 4.14 13.46
C VAL A 125 -2.34 3.04 14.32
N LYS A 126 -3.09 2.45 15.26
CA LYS A 126 -2.59 1.32 16.07
C LYS A 126 -2.34 0.08 15.21
N LEU A 127 -3.31 -0.29 14.37
CA LEU A 127 -3.21 -1.45 13.48
C LEU A 127 -2.04 -1.30 12.51
N THR A 128 -1.96 -0.19 11.79
CA THR A 128 -0.89 0.04 10.79
C THR A 128 0.50 0.03 11.42
N ARG A 129 0.67 0.59 12.63
CA ARG A 129 1.93 0.51 13.38
C ARG A 129 2.26 -0.94 13.78
N CYS A 130 1.26 -1.72 14.19
CA CYS A 130 1.46 -3.13 14.51
C CYS A 130 1.91 -3.91 13.28
N VAL A 131 1.14 -3.83 12.19
CA VAL A 131 1.42 -4.51 10.92
C VAL A 131 2.81 -4.15 10.40
N ARG A 132 3.18 -2.85 10.43
CA ARG A 132 4.53 -2.41 10.03
C ARG A 132 5.62 -3.09 10.85
N ARG A 133 5.52 -3.06 12.19
CA ARG A 133 6.54 -3.68 13.06
C ARG A 133 6.61 -5.20 12.88
N ARG A 134 5.46 -5.86 12.72
CA ARG A 134 5.38 -7.29 12.46
C ARG A 134 6.05 -7.63 11.12
N ASP A 135 5.65 -6.95 10.07
CA ASP A 135 6.18 -7.17 8.72
C ASP A 135 7.68 -6.85 8.66
N ASP A 136 8.16 -5.79 9.33
CA ASP A 136 9.60 -5.48 9.45
C ASP A 136 10.39 -6.61 10.13
N ARG A 137 9.84 -7.21 11.20
CA ARG A 137 10.47 -8.35 11.89
C ARG A 137 10.53 -9.58 10.97
N ILE A 138 9.43 -9.88 10.29
CA ILE A 138 9.36 -10.99 9.33
C ILE A 138 10.36 -10.77 8.18
N MET A 139 10.37 -9.59 7.56
CA MET A 139 11.25 -9.30 6.43
C MET A 139 12.73 -9.31 6.81
N LYS A 140 13.08 -8.95 8.05
CA LYS A 140 14.45 -9.13 8.58
C LYS A 140 14.83 -10.61 8.70
N ALA A 141 13.92 -11.45 9.21
CA ALA A 141 14.15 -12.89 9.30
C ALA A 141 14.28 -13.52 7.90
N VAL A 142 13.40 -13.15 6.97
CA VAL A 142 13.46 -13.54 5.55
C VAL A 142 14.79 -13.14 4.95
N HIS A 143 15.22 -11.89 5.10
CA HIS A 143 16.50 -11.43 4.56
C HIS A 143 17.69 -12.23 5.10
N LYS A 144 17.76 -12.44 6.42
CA LYS A 144 18.83 -13.22 7.04
C LYS A 144 18.90 -14.65 6.50
N TRP A 145 17.73 -15.29 6.35
CA TRP A 145 17.64 -16.64 5.80
C TRP A 145 18.00 -16.66 4.31
N GLU A 146 17.38 -15.79 3.50
CA GLU A 146 17.61 -15.72 2.05
C GLU A 146 19.06 -15.42 1.71
N PHE A 147 19.70 -14.50 2.44
CA PHE A 147 21.11 -14.18 2.22
C PHE A 147 22.01 -15.40 2.47
N LYS A 148 21.77 -16.17 3.53
CA LYS A 148 22.52 -17.41 3.80
C LYS A 148 22.24 -18.44 2.72
N HIS A 149 20.97 -18.70 2.42
CA HIS A 149 20.55 -19.68 1.42
C HIS A 149 21.15 -19.37 0.05
N TYR A 150 20.98 -18.14 -0.44
CA TYR A 150 21.49 -17.69 -1.73
C TYR A 150 23.02 -17.80 -1.82
N ASN A 151 23.75 -17.52 -0.75
CA ASN A 151 25.20 -17.63 -0.75
C ASN A 151 25.71 -19.08 -0.77
N THR A 152 24.94 -20.02 -0.22
CA THR A 152 25.27 -21.45 -0.25
C THR A 152 24.96 -22.15 -1.58
N LEU A 153 24.14 -21.54 -2.44
CA LEU A 153 23.79 -22.11 -3.74
C LEU A 153 25.00 -22.11 -4.70
N PRO A 154 25.12 -23.09 -5.61
CA PRO A 154 26.07 -23.03 -6.72
C PRO A 154 25.68 -21.91 -7.71
N LEU A 155 26.63 -21.48 -8.55
CA LEU A 155 26.42 -20.34 -9.46
C LEU A 155 25.19 -20.52 -10.38
N SER A 156 24.99 -21.72 -10.93
CA SER A 156 23.82 -22.07 -11.75
C SER A 156 22.50 -21.84 -11.00
N ASP A 157 22.40 -22.32 -9.76
CA ASP A 157 21.17 -22.20 -8.97
C ASP A 157 20.94 -20.77 -8.49
N LYS A 158 22.00 -19.96 -8.31
CA LYS A 158 21.89 -18.53 -8.01
C LYS A 158 21.22 -17.78 -9.17
N GLU A 159 21.64 -18.06 -10.40
CA GLU A 159 21.03 -17.47 -11.60
C GLU A 159 19.57 -17.90 -11.75
N GLU A 160 19.27 -19.18 -11.51
CA GLU A 160 17.89 -19.68 -11.52
C GLU A 160 17.02 -19.01 -10.44
N TYR A 161 17.55 -18.88 -9.21
CA TYR A 161 16.87 -18.25 -8.09
C TYR A 161 16.53 -16.79 -8.40
N MET A 162 17.51 -16.02 -8.87
CA MET A 162 17.31 -14.62 -9.28
C MET A 162 16.39 -14.51 -10.50
N GLY A 163 16.47 -15.44 -11.45
CA GLY A 163 15.56 -15.55 -12.59
C GLY A 163 14.11 -15.73 -12.16
N LYS A 164 13.85 -16.60 -11.18
CA LYS A 164 12.50 -16.80 -10.60
C LYS A 164 11.99 -15.53 -9.91
N MET A 165 12.83 -14.87 -9.10
CA MET A 165 12.44 -13.64 -8.40
C MET A 165 12.14 -12.50 -9.37
N THR A 166 13.00 -12.27 -10.36
CA THR A 166 12.81 -11.20 -11.36
C THR A 166 11.62 -11.47 -12.28
N LYS A 167 11.39 -12.73 -12.69
CA LYS A 167 10.19 -13.12 -13.44
C LYS A 167 8.92 -12.87 -12.63
N ARG A 168 8.94 -13.20 -11.32
CA ARG A 168 7.82 -12.94 -10.42
C ARG A 168 7.58 -11.43 -10.26
N MET A 169 8.63 -10.63 -10.16
CA MET A 169 8.53 -9.17 -10.09
C MET A 169 7.86 -8.60 -11.34
N LYS A 170 8.33 -8.97 -12.53
CA LYS A 170 7.72 -8.55 -13.81
C LYS A 170 6.26 -8.97 -13.93
N TYR A 171 5.93 -10.19 -13.49
CA TYR A 171 4.55 -10.64 -13.46
C TYR A 171 3.69 -9.77 -12.52
N LEU A 172 4.18 -9.46 -11.33
CA LEU A 172 3.45 -8.61 -10.40
C LEU A 172 3.31 -7.17 -10.90
N GLU A 173 4.29 -6.63 -11.63
CA GLU A 173 4.20 -5.31 -12.28
C GLU A 173 3.10 -5.29 -13.35
N TYR A 174 3.03 -6.35 -14.15
CA TYR A 174 1.95 -6.53 -15.12
C TYR A 174 0.58 -6.62 -14.43
N VAL A 175 0.45 -7.45 -13.38
CA VAL A 175 -0.82 -7.58 -12.64
C VAL A 175 -1.19 -6.27 -11.95
N HIS A 176 -0.22 -5.54 -11.39
CA HIS A 176 -0.46 -4.24 -10.77
C HIS A 176 -0.98 -3.20 -11.77
N THR A 177 -0.43 -3.16 -12.99
CA THR A 177 -0.89 -2.22 -14.03
C THR A 177 -2.22 -2.63 -14.66
N ALA A 178 -2.49 -3.94 -14.74
CA ALA A 178 -3.75 -4.49 -15.25
C ALA A 178 -4.86 -4.62 -14.18
N ALA A 179 -4.58 -4.25 -12.93
CA ALA A 179 -5.50 -4.46 -11.82
C ALA A 179 -6.80 -3.64 -11.98
N PRO A 180 -7.98 -4.29 -11.98
CA PRO A 180 -9.28 -3.65 -12.16
C PRO A 180 -9.74 -2.78 -10.98
N SER A 181 -9.15 -2.95 -9.78
CA SER A 181 -9.60 -2.28 -8.56
C SER A 181 -8.48 -1.71 -7.71
N GLU A 182 -8.75 -0.61 -7.00
CA GLU A 182 -7.80 0.04 -6.07
C GLU A 182 -7.34 -0.92 -4.95
N GLU A 183 -8.18 -1.88 -4.56
CA GLU A 183 -7.81 -2.91 -3.58
C GLU A 183 -6.73 -3.85 -4.14
N GLU A 184 -6.93 -4.36 -5.36
CA GLU A 184 -5.97 -5.23 -6.02
C GLU A 184 -4.65 -4.49 -6.31
N ILE A 185 -4.73 -3.25 -6.81
CA ILE A 185 -3.56 -2.37 -6.98
C ILE A 185 -2.75 -2.32 -5.67
N TYR A 186 -3.44 -2.07 -4.55
CA TYR A 186 -2.75 -1.99 -3.26
C TYR A 186 -2.13 -3.32 -2.82
N LYS A 187 -2.87 -4.44 -2.92
CA LYS A 187 -2.37 -5.79 -2.58
C LYS A 187 -1.10 -6.11 -3.36
N HIS A 188 -1.11 -5.84 -4.66
CA HIS A 188 0.03 -6.07 -5.54
C HIS A 188 1.20 -5.11 -5.25
N SER A 189 0.91 -3.85 -4.91
CA SER A 189 1.93 -2.87 -4.51
C SER A 189 2.73 -3.33 -3.27
N LYS A 190 2.05 -3.87 -2.26
CA LYS A 190 2.71 -4.44 -1.06
C LYS A 190 3.65 -5.59 -1.42
N GLU A 191 3.17 -6.55 -2.22
CA GLU A 191 3.97 -7.71 -2.64
C GLU A 191 5.16 -7.30 -3.52
N LEU A 192 4.95 -6.36 -4.45
CA LEU A 192 5.98 -5.78 -5.30
C LEU A 192 7.07 -5.13 -4.46
N HIS A 193 6.69 -4.30 -3.49
CA HIS A 193 7.65 -3.63 -2.62
C HIS A 193 8.51 -4.64 -1.85
N GLN A 194 7.88 -5.64 -1.22
CA GLN A 194 8.58 -6.70 -0.48
C GLN A 194 9.55 -7.49 -1.37
N LEU A 195 9.11 -7.86 -2.57
CA LEU A 195 9.95 -8.59 -3.53
C LEU A 195 11.10 -7.74 -4.04
N GLY A 196 10.85 -6.46 -4.34
CA GLY A 196 11.87 -5.50 -4.75
C GLY A 196 12.94 -5.30 -3.67
N THR A 197 12.55 -5.17 -2.39
CA THR A 197 13.50 -5.11 -1.27
C THR A 197 14.34 -6.38 -1.17
N ARG A 198 13.74 -7.56 -1.33
CA ARG A 198 14.47 -8.84 -1.29
C ARG A 198 15.51 -8.93 -2.41
N ILE A 199 15.12 -8.62 -3.65
CA ILE A 199 16.03 -8.60 -4.81
C ILE A 199 17.17 -7.62 -4.56
N HIS A 200 16.84 -6.39 -4.16
CA HIS A 200 17.83 -5.36 -3.86
C HIS A 200 18.86 -5.84 -2.83
N ASN A 201 18.41 -6.43 -1.72
CA ASN A 201 19.29 -6.91 -0.66
C ASN A 201 20.20 -8.07 -1.07
N LEU A 202 19.82 -8.87 -2.07
CA LEU A 202 20.67 -9.94 -2.62
C LEU A 202 21.66 -9.41 -3.67
N THR A 203 21.32 -8.30 -4.35
CA THR A 203 22.19 -7.67 -5.35
C THR A 203 23.20 -6.70 -4.77
N GLN A 204 22.94 -6.15 -3.58
CA GLN A 204 23.93 -5.33 -2.88
C GLN A 204 25.10 -6.23 -2.44
N LYS A 205 26.32 -5.87 -2.87
CA LYS A 205 27.53 -6.46 -2.31
C LYS A 205 27.54 -6.16 -0.80
N PRO A 206 27.95 -7.11 0.07
CA PRO A 206 28.09 -6.83 1.49
C PRO A 206 29.06 -5.66 1.64
N ASP A 207 28.56 -4.53 2.12
CA ASP A 207 29.39 -3.40 2.50
C ASP A 207 30.04 -3.75 3.84
N PRO A 208 31.37 -3.91 3.94
CA PRO A 208 32.05 -4.36 5.15
C PRO A 208 31.92 -3.40 6.36
N LEU A 209 31.18 -2.29 6.22
CA LEU A 209 31.01 -1.24 7.24
C LEU A 209 29.66 -1.27 7.99
N ASN A 210 28.71 -2.15 7.65
CA ASN A 210 27.37 -2.17 8.28
C ASN A 210 27.25 -3.04 9.56
N ASP A 211 28.34 -3.64 10.04
CA ASP A 211 28.38 -4.36 11.33
C ASP A 211 28.53 -3.43 12.55
N MET A 212 28.62 -2.10 12.35
CA MET A 212 28.52 -1.17 13.46
C MET A 212 27.06 -0.95 13.87
N LYS A 213 26.75 -1.43 15.08
CA LYS A 213 25.48 -1.25 15.82
C LYS A 213 24.86 0.13 15.53
N PRO A 214 23.54 0.22 15.28
CA PRO A 214 22.91 1.49 15.03
C PRO A 214 23.08 2.40 16.26
N ILE A 215 23.83 3.49 16.08
CA ILE A 215 23.75 4.64 16.97
C ILE A 215 22.27 5.05 16.98
N LYS A 216 21.66 5.08 18.17
CA LYS A 216 20.27 5.51 18.38
C LYS A 216 20.13 6.98 17.98
N THR A 217 19.99 7.26 16.69
CA THR A 217 19.44 8.53 16.23
C THR A 217 17.93 8.34 16.12
N ARG A 218 17.22 9.14 16.91
CA ARG A 218 15.77 9.21 16.97
C ARG A 218 15.30 9.92 15.69
N ASN A 219 15.38 9.25 14.55
CA ASN A 219 15.11 9.88 13.25
C ASN A 219 13.63 9.77 12.87
N TYR A 220 12.96 10.93 12.93
CA TYR A 220 11.58 11.17 12.53
C TYR A 220 11.35 11.13 10.99
N ASP A 221 12.39 10.85 10.19
CA ASP A 221 12.36 10.97 8.73
C ASP A 221 11.97 9.71 7.94
N ALA A 222 11.85 8.56 8.60
CA ALA A 222 11.36 7.33 7.94
C ALA A 222 9.89 7.45 7.49
N ASP A 223 9.13 8.38 8.07
CA ASP A 223 7.72 8.66 7.71
C ASP A 223 7.55 9.33 6.34
N ARG A 224 8.63 9.79 5.69
CA ARG A 224 8.56 10.50 4.38
C ARG A 224 8.89 9.63 3.17
N LYS A 225 9.72 8.60 3.30
CA LYS A 225 10.13 7.75 2.15
C LYS A 225 9.10 6.68 1.78
N PHE A 226 8.41 6.09 2.75
CA PHE A 226 7.26 5.19 2.47
C PHE A 226 6.04 5.97 1.97
N ARG A 227 5.96 7.26 2.32
CA ARG A 227 4.91 8.18 1.85
C ARG A 227 4.99 8.40 0.34
N TRP A 228 6.18 8.37 -0.28
CA TRP A 228 6.31 8.54 -1.73
C TRP A 228 5.70 7.35 -2.49
N LEU A 229 6.04 6.11 -2.12
CA LEU A 229 5.52 4.89 -2.80
C LEU A 229 4.00 4.69 -2.69
N LEU A 230 3.35 5.26 -1.66
CA LEU A 230 1.90 5.18 -1.47
C LEU A 230 1.12 6.39 -2.03
N THR A 231 1.79 7.46 -2.46
CA THR A 231 1.11 8.67 -2.99
C THR A 231 1.53 9.09 -4.40
N SER A 232 2.65 8.58 -4.94
CA SER A 232 3.10 8.91 -6.29
C SER A 232 2.40 8.15 -7.43
N GLY A 233 1.44 7.26 -7.14
CA GLY A 233 0.56 6.65 -8.15
C GLY A 233 -0.58 7.55 -8.66
N PHE A 234 -0.67 8.80 -8.17
CA PHE A 234 -1.72 9.76 -8.55
C PHE A 234 -1.10 11.08 -9.06
N SER A 235 -0.33 11.02 -10.15
CA SER A 235 -0.28 12.16 -11.09
C SER A 235 -0.82 11.67 -12.43
N GLN A 236 -2.01 12.13 -12.77
CA GLN A 236 -2.52 12.08 -14.14
C GLN A 236 -1.82 13.19 -14.91
N ASP A 237 -0.58 12.95 -15.34
CA ASP A 237 0.03 13.73 -16.40
C ASP A 237 0.17 12.81 -17.62
N PRO A 238 -0.20 13.27 -18.83
CA PRO A 238 -0.11 12.45 -20.03
C PRO A 238 1.35 12.11 -20.30
N ILE A 239 1.64 10.81 -20.37
CA ILE A 239 2.95 10.26 -20.74
C ILE A 239 3.31 10.75 -22.14
N ALA A 240 4.27 11.66 -22.23
CA ALA A 240 4.98 11.93 -23.47
C ALA A 240 5.78 10.67 -23.89
N PRO A 241 5.79 10.29 -25.18
CA PRO A 241 6.47 9.07 -25.61
C PRO A 241 7.99 9.25 -25.50
N LEU A 242 8.63 8.43 -24.66
CA LEU A 242 10.09 8.26 -24.62
C LEU A 242 10.54 7.45 -25.84
N GLY A 243 10.69 8.13 -26.98
CA GLY A 243 11.43 7.65 -28.14
C GLY A 243 12.70 8.48 -28.31
N GLY A 244 13.85 7.81 -28.35
CA GLY A 244 15.10 8.40 -28.87
C GLY A 244 16.22 8.63 -27.86
N TYR A 245 16.87 7.54 -27.44
CA TYR A 245 18.29 7.60 -27.02
C TYR A 245 19.05 6.46 -27.69
N TYR A 246 19.23 6.58 -28.99
CA TYR A 246 20.35 5.98 -29.72
C TYR A 246 20.82 7.02 -30.75
N GLN A 247 22.14 7.14 -30.88
CA GLN A 247 22.91 7.98 -31.82
C GLN A 247 23.26 9.39 -31.35
N ALA A 248 24.48 9.53 -30.80
CA ALA A 248 25.38 10.63 -31.12
C ALA A 248 26.81 10.35 -30.58
N GLU A 249 27.49 9.35 -31.13
CA GLU A 249 28.97 9.30 -31.12
C GLU A 249 29.43 9.05 -32.55
N ALA A 250 29.65 10.13 -33.31
CA ALA A 250 30.60 10.20 -34.41
C ALA A 250 30.53 11.58 -35.05
N ARG A 251 31.49 12.46 -34.72
CA ARG A 251 32.28 13.21 -35.72
C ARG A 251 33.32 14.08 -35.01
N LYS A 252 34.54 13.54 -34.94
CA LYS A 252 35.77 14.32 -34.96
C LYS A 252 36.04 14.76 -36.40
N LYS A 253 36.55 15.99 -36.55
CA LYS A 253 37.36 16.54 -37.67
C LYS A 253 36.68 16.66 -39.04
N ALA A 254 36.59 17.88 -39.55
CA ALA A 254 37.46 18.39 -40.63
C ALA A 254 36.89 19.70 -41.21
N PHE A 255 37.78 20.69 -41.32
CA PHE A 255 37.65 22.01 -41.96
C PHE A 255 36.75 23.06 -41.30
#